data_AF-A0A5S4WNE5-F1
#
_entry.id   AF-A0A5S4WNE5-F1
#
_cell.length_a   1.000
_cell.length_b   1.000
_cell.length_c   1.000
_cell.angle_alpha   90.00
_cell.angle_beta   90.00
_cell.angle_gamma   90.00
#
_symmetry.space_group_name_H-M   'P 1'
#
loop_
_entity.id
_entity.type
_entity.pdbx_description
1 polymer ?
#
loop_
_entity_poly.entity_id
_entity_poly.type
_entity_poly.pdbx_seq_one_letter_code
_entity_poly.pdbx_strand_id
1 'polypeptide(L)'
;MDAPFYRLVQDYDALVQTLRERSEQMEIARLELDRLSGLASGYSGKVLAPTRIKFIGSSLGPLLQTLGLILIAVENPAARDTTLALRTPFDASNRRVGNHCNSPRKPAPGIERESVAEIAPSPQQPQQRSEPVSRAHLRVIQPRRAGARWGGGAL
;
A
#
# COMPACT_ATOMS: atom_id res chain seq x y z
N MET A 1 21.93 -35.55 13.29
CA MET A 1 21.21 -35.17 12.05
C MET A 1 21.21 -33.65 12.06
N ASP A 2 22.12 -33.05 11.31
CA ASP A 2 22.22 -31.59 11.24
C ASP A 2 20.91 -31.04 10.65
N ALA A 3 20.35 -30.02 11.30
CA ALA A 3 19.13 -29.40 10.80
C ALA A 3 19.39 -28.80 9.41
N PRO A 4 18.44 -28.95 8.46
CA PRO A 4 18.62 -28.40 7.13
C PRO A 4 18.80 -26.88 7.20
N PHE A 5 19.78 -26.35 6.45
CA PHE A 5 20.11 -24.92 6.40
C PHE A 5 18.91 -24.04 5.96
N TYR A 6 17.99 -24.61 5.18
CA TYR A 6 16.80 -23.93 4.67
C TYR A 6 15.58 -24.84 4.70
N ARG A 7 14.38 -24.24 4.66
CA ARG A 7 13.11 -24.94 4.47
C ARG A 7 12.54 -24.61 3.09
N LEU A 8 12.17 -25.63 2.33
CA LEU A 8 11.46 -25.46 1.07
C LEU A 8 10.00 -25.12 1.34
N VAL A 9 9.54 -24.01 0.79
CA VAL A 9 8.16 -23.52 0.90
C VAL A 9 7.64 -23.29 -0.52
N GLN A 10 6.62 -24.04 -0.92
CA GLN A 10 6.07 -24.00 -2.29
C GLN A 10 4.73 -23.28 -2.40
N ASP A 11 4.04 -23.12 -1.28
CA ASP A 11 2.73 -22.50 -1.21
C ASP A 11 2.63 -21.52 -0.03
N TYR A 12 1.55 -20.76 -0.04
CA TYR A 12 1.31 -19.71 0.94
C TYR A 12 1.03 -20.25 2.34
N ASP A 13 0.40 -21.42 2.46
CA ASP A 13 0.05 -22.00 3.77
C ASP A 13 1.31 -22.54 4.47
N ALA A 14 2.21 -23.18 3.72
CA ALA A 14 3.54 -23.56 4.17
C ALA A 14 4.38 -22.34 4.57
N LEU A 15 4.23 -21.20 3.88
CA LEU A 15 4.88 -19.94 4.27
C LEU A 15 4.38 -19.47 5.63
N VAL A 16 3.07 -19.35 5.81
CA VAL A 16 2.47 -18.92 7.08
C VAL A 16 2.86 -19.86 8.21
N GLN A 17 2.80 -21.17 7.97
CA GLN A 17 3.18 -22.18 8.94
C GLN A 17 4.66 -22.06 9.34
N THR A 18 5.55 -21.80 8.37
CA THR A 18 6.98 -21.57 8.65
C THR A 18 7.19 -20.34 9.54
N LEU A 19 6.48 -19.23 9.27
CA LEU A 19 6.56 -18.03 10.12
C LEU A 19 6.00 -18.29 11.53
N ARG A 20 4.96 -19.12 11.65
CA ARG A 20 4.39 -19.50 12.95
C ARG A 20 5.38 -20.31 13.79
N GLU A 21 5.91 -21.39 13.21
CA GLU A 21 6.88 -22.24 13.88
C GLU A 21 8.14 -21.46 14.26
N ARG A 22 8.60 -20.55 13.39
CA ARG A 22 9.74 -19.68 13.72
C ARG A 22 9.46 -18.76 14.90
N SER A 23 8.28 -18.15 14.95
CA SER A 23 7.85 -17.32 16.08
C SER A 23 7.77 -18.13 17.38
N GLU A 24 7.33 -19.38 17.30
CA GLU A 24 7.26 -20.31 18.44
C GLU A 24 8.66 -20.73 18.91
N GLN A 25 9.58 -21.03 17.99
CA GLN A 25 10.99 -21.32 18.30
C GLN A 25 11.72 -20.14 18.97
N MET A 26 11.33 -18.91 18.63
CA MET A 26 11.87 -17.69 19.24
C MET A 26 11.13 -17.30 20.53
N GLU A 27 10.08 -18.04 20.92
CA GLU A 27 9.26 -17.78 22.09
C GLU A 27 8.61 -16.38 22.08
N ILE A 28 8.29 -15.86 20.89
CA ILE A 28 7.69 -14.53 20.70
C ILE A 28 6.17 -14.64 20.61
N ALA A 29 5.47 -13.98 21.54
CA ALA A 29 4.02 -13.82 21.48
C ALA A 29 3.59 -12.94 20.29
N ARG A 30 2.39 -13.16 19.73
CA ARG A 30 1.91 -12.40 18.55
C ARG A 30 1.82 -10.89 18.79
N LEU A 31 1.43 -10.46 19.99
CA LEU A 31 1.41 -9.04 20.35
C LEU A 31 2.82 -8.44 20.42
N GLU A 32 3.78 -9.22 20.93
CA GLU A 32 5.18 -8.80 20.98
C GLU A 32 5.81 -8.76 19.59
N LEU A 33 5.42 -9.68 18.72
CA LEU A 33 5.81 -9.67 17.31
C LEU A 33 5.32 -8.39 16.61
N ASP A 34 4.09 -7.95 16.87
CA ASP A 34 3.59 -6.67 16.34
C ASP A 34 4.44 -5.49 16.84
N ARG A 35 4.76 -5.47 18.13
CA ARG A 35 5.61 -4.43 18.73
C ARG A 35 7.01 -4.37 18.11
N LEU A 36 7.66 -5.53 17.96
CA LEU A 36 9.02 -5.64 17.42
C LEU A 36 9.09 -5.35 15.92
N SER A 37 8.05 -5.69 15.17
CA SER A 37 7.98 -5.46 13.71
C SER A 37 7.40 -4.08 13.34
N GLY A 38 6.94 -3.30 14.32
CA GLY A 38 6.28 -2.01 14.09
C GLY A 38 4.90 -2.12 13.43
N LEU A 39 4.26 -3.29 13.53
CA LEU A 39 2.91 -3.52 13.02
C LEU A 39 1.86 -3.03 14.01
N ALA A 40 0.65 -2.77 13.50
CA ALA A 40 -0.49 -2.45 14.35
C ALA A 40 -0.77 -3.61 15.32
N SER A 41 -1.15 -3.29 16.56
CA SER A 41 -1.45 -4.32 17.57
C SER A 41 -2.55 -5.29 17.09
N GLY A 42 -2.30 -6.58 17.24
CA GLY A 42 -3.18 -7.68 16.80
C GLY A 42 -3.11 -7.97 15.30
N TYR A 43 -2.24 -7.31 14.54
CA TYR A 43 -2.11 -7.54 13.10
C TYR A 43 -1.51 -8.91 12.80
N SER A 44 -0.40 -9.27 13.46
CA SER A 44 0.25 -10.58 13.32
C SER A 44 -0.69 -11.72 13.71
N GLY A 45 -1.57 -11.49 14.69
CA GLY A 45 -2.60 -12.47 15.06
C GLY A 45 -3.59 -12.79 13.93
N LYS A 46 -3.91 -11.83 13.06
CA LYS A 46 -4.80 -12.04 11.90
C LYS A 46 -4.08 -12.70 10.72
N VAL A 47 -2.80 -12.35 10.54
CA VAL A 47 -1.98 -12.82 9.43
C VAL A 47 -1.48 -14.25 9.65
N LEU A 48 -1.12 -14.58 10.89
CA LEU A 48 -0.56 -15.88 11.29
C LEU A 48 -1.62 -16.77 11.97
N ALA A 49 -2.90 -16.47 11.78
CA ALA A 49 -4.00 -17.28 12.27
C ALA A 49 -4.01 -18.66 11.56
N PRO A 50 -4.40 -19.76 12.25
CA PRO A 50 -4.53 -21.08 11.63
C PRO A 50 -5.50 -21.07 10.44
N THR A 51 -6.62 -20.38 10.61
CA THR A 51 -7.56 -20.09 9.53
C THR A 51 -7.24 -18.70 9.00
N ARG A 52 -7.08 -18.58 7.67
CA ARG A 52 -6.68 -17.33 7.03
C ARG A 52 -7.74 -16.23 7.23
N ILE A 53 -7.42 -15.24 8.06
CA ILE A 53 -8.23 -14.02 8.23
C ILE A 53 -7.69 -12.90 7.33
N LYS A 54 -6.36 -12.82 7.17
CA LYS A 54 -5.70 -11.79 6.36
C LYS A 54 -4.48 -12.33 5.63
N PHE A 55 -4.26 -11.85 4.41
CA PHE A 55 -3.04 -12.15 3.66
C PHE A 55 -1.86 -11.28 4.11
N ILE A 56 -0.66 -11.86 4.08
CA ILE A 56 0.59 -11.14 4.21
C ILE A 56 0.71 -10.23 2.98
N GLY A 57 0.77 -8.92 3.23
CA GLY A 57 0.98 -7.91 2.19
C GLY A 57 2.31 -7.20 2.41
N SER A 58 2.25 -5.89 2.59
CA SER A 58 3.41 -5.05 2.94
C SER A 58 4.09 -5.45 4.26
N SER A 59 3.43 -6.26 5.08
CA SER A 59 3.94 -6.80 6.34
C SER A 59 4.97 -7.93 6.18
N LEU A 60 5.16 -8.48 4.96
CA LEU A 60 6.12 -9.57 4.73
C LEU A 60 7.54 -9.19 5.16
N GLY A 61 8.02 -8.02 4.73
CA GLY A 61 9.37 -7.55 5.02
C GLY A 61 9.64 -7.42 6.52
N PRO A 62 8.83 -6.63 7.25
CA PRO A 62 8.97 -6.51 8.71
C PRO A 62 8.90 -7.85 9.44
N LEU A 63 7.98 -8.74 9.07
CA LEU A 63 7.87 -10.07 9.69
C LEU A 63 9.14 -10.91 9.47
N LEU A 64 9.66 -10.95 8.24
CA LEU A 64 10.89 -11.69 7.93
C LEU A 64 12.08 -11.12 8.71
N GLN A 65 12.22 -9.80 8.75
CA GLN A 65 13.29 -9.13 9.47
C GLN A 65 13.25 -9.43 10.97
N THR A 66 12.08 -9.28 11.61
CA THR A 66 11.91 -9.54 13.04
C THR A 66 12.12 -11.01 13.40
N LEU A 67 11.71 -11.95 12.53
CA LEU A 67 11.90 -13.39 12.75
C LEU A 67 13.29 -13.90 12.32
N GLY A 68 14.15 -13.02 11.81
CA GLY A 68 15.50 -13.35 11.35
C GLY A 68 15.52 -14.30 10.15
N LEU A 69 14.54 -14.16 9.25
CA LEU A 69 14.38 -14.99 8.06
C LEU A 69 14.75 -14.23 6.79
N ILE A 70 15.30 -14.95 5.83
CA ILE A 70 15.50 -14.49 4.45
C ILE A 70 14.58 -15.29 3.51
N LEU A 71 14.04 -14.61 2.50
CA LEU A 71 13.23 -15.25 1.46
C LEU A 71 14.04 -15.33 0.17
N ILE A 72 14.17 -16.54 -0.37
CA ILE A 72 14.87 -16.79 -1.63
C ILE A 72 13.82 -17.16 -2.68
N ALA A 73 13.80 -16.41 -3.78
CA ALA A 73 12.98 -16.74 -4.93
C ALA A 73 13.77 -17.68 -5.85
N VAL A 74 13.23 -18.86 -6.09
CA VAL A 74 13.80 -19.86 -7.00
C VAL A 74 12.84 -20.05 -8.16
N GLU A 75 13.38 -20.09 -9.37
CA GLU A 75 12.59 -20.30 -10.57
C GLU A 75 12.03 -21.74 -10.61
N ASN A 76 10.72 -21.86 -10.83
CA ASN A 76 10.09 -23.13 -11.16
C ASN A 76 9.99 -23.24 -12.69
N PRO A 77 10.82 -24.07 -13.35
CA PRO A 77 10.88 -24.13 -14.81
C PRO A 77 9.55 -24.59 -15.43
N ALA A 78 8.85 -25.54 -14.80
CA ALA A 78 7.56 -26.00 -15.31
C ALA A 78 6.49 -24.89 -15.28
N ALA A 79 6.44 -24.13 -14.19
CA ALA A 79 5.52 -23.00 -14.07
C ALA A 79 5.91 -21.84 -15.02
N ARG A 80 7.22 -21.58 -15.19
CA ARG A 80 7.73 -20.63 -16.18
C ARG A 80 7.27 -21.03 -17.57
N ASP A 81 7.55 -22.26 -18.01
CA ASP A 81 7.30 -22.72 -19.38
C ASP A 81 5.79 -22.68 -19.69
N THR A 82 4.95 -23.05 -18.72
CA THR A 82 3.49 -22.89 -18.80
C THR A 82 3.10 -21.42 -19.02
N THR A 83 3.69 -20.51 -18.23
CA THR A 83 3.43 -19.07 -18.36
C THR A 83 3.92 -18.52 -19.70
N LEU A 84 5.08 -19.00 -20.19
CA LEU A 84 5.65 -18.60 -21.48
C LEU A 84 4.81 -19.07 -22.66
N ALA A 85 4.20 -20.25 -22.57
CA ALA A 85 3.31 -20.78 -23.60
C ALA A 85 1.98 -20.02 -23.66
N LEU A 86 1.48 -19.55 -22.51
CA LEU A 86 0.19 -18.84 -22.41
C LEU A 86 0.29 -17.33 -22.64
N ARG A 87 1.45 -16.72 -22.40
CA ARG A 87 1.58 -15.26 -22.47
C ARG A 87 1.49 -14.75 -23.91
N THR A 88 0.83 -13.61 -24.08
CA THR A 88 1.09 -12.75 -25.23
C THR A 88 2.36 -11.95 -24.94
N PRO A 89 3.38 -11.98 -25.82
CA PRO A 89 4.56 -11.14 -25.63
C PRO A 89 4.13 -9.68 -25.68
N PHE A 90 4.67 -8.85 -24.79
CA PHE A 90 4.43 -7.41 -24.86
C PHE A 90 5.19 -6.84 -26.07
N ASP A 91 4.58 -5.90 -26.78
CA ASP A 91 5.29 -5.12 -27.78
C ASP A 91 6.32 -4.22 -27.07
N ALA A 92 7.58 -4.36 -27.45
CA ALA A 92 8.68 -3.60 -26.87
C ALA A 92 8.49 -2.08 -27.00
N SER A 93 7.75 -1.62 -28.01
CA SER A 93 7.41 -0.20 -28.20
C SER A 93 6.58 0.37 -27.05
N ASN A 94 5.78 -0.47 -26.37
CA ASN A 94 4.93 -0.10 -25.24
C ASN A 94 5.64 -0.16 -23.89
N ARG A 95 6.96 -0.42 -23.86
CA ARG A 95 7.73 -0.51 -22.62
C ARG A 95 7.81 0.87 -21.96
N ARG A 96 7.08 1.06 -20.86
CA ARG A 96 7.19 2.26 -20.00
C ARG A 96 8.45 2.18 -19.15
N VAL A 97 9.56 2.67 -19.69
CA VAL A 97 10.84 2.80 -18.96
C VAL A 97 10.92 4.19 -18.35
N GLY A 98 11.29 4.29 -17.07
CA GLY A 98 11.57 5.60 -16.45
C GLY A 98 10.34 6.45 -16.11
N ASN A 99 9.17 5.86 -15.87
CA ASN A 99 8.01 6.60 -15.36
C ASN A 99 8.33 7.19 -13.98
N HIS A 100 8.74 8.45 -13.95
CA HIS A 100 8.86 9.23 -12.73
C HIS A 100 7.46 9.70 -12.31
N CYS A 101 6.83 9.00 -11.36
CA CYS A 101 5.54 9.39 -10.78
C CYS A 101 5.62 10.65 -9.90
N ASN A 102 6.80 11.26 -9.77
CA ASN A 102 6.99 12.53 -9.08
C ASN A 102 7.16 13.63 -10.12
N SER A 103 6.04 14.16 -10.62
CA SER A 103 6.06 15.54 -11.12
C SER A 103 6.58 16.40 -9.96
N PRO A 104 7.63 17.20 -10.10
CA PRO A 104 7.97 18.15 -9.05
C PRO A 104 6.72 18.96 -8.75
N ARG A 105 6.28 18.99 -7.50
CA ARG A 105 5.28 19.96 -7.05
C ARG A 105 5.80 21.30 -7.52
N LYS A 106 5.19 21.91 -8.54
CA LYS A 106 5.48 23.30 -8.88
C LYS A 106 5.26 24.06 -7.57
N PRO A 107 6.26 24.73 -6.99
CA PRO A 107 6.00 25.62 -5.88
C PRO A 107 4.94 26.60 -6.37
N ALA A 108 3.89 26.80 -5.58
CA ALA A 108 2.87 27.78 -5.91
C ALA A 108 3.59 29.12 -6.18
N PRO A 109 3.27 29.83 -7.28
CA PRO A 109 3.90 31.11 -7.54
C PRO A 109 3.48 32.08 -6.42
N GLY A 110 4.46 32.62 -5.69
CA GLY A 110 4.23 33.76 -4.81
C GLY A 110 4.28 33.50 -3.30
N ILE A 111 5.28 32.77 -2.79
CA ILE A 111 5.72 33.02 -1.40
C ILE A 111 7.23 33.20 -1.45
N GLU A 112 7.65 34.44 -1.70
CA GLU A 112 8.98 34.90 -1.33
C GLU A 112 9.11 34.71 0.18
N ARG A 113 10.00 33.81 0.59
CA ARG A 113 10.34 33.67 2.01
C ARG A 113 11.25 34.85 2.36
N GLU A 114 10.65 35.98 2.69
CA GLU A 114 11.36 37.04 3.39
C GLU A 114 11.87 36.47 4.72
N SER A 115 13.17 36.65 4.91
CA SER A 115 13.95 36.27 6.08
C SER A 115 13.33 36.82 7.37
N VAL A 116 13.11 35.94 8.33
CA VAL A 116 12.62 36.27 9.67
C VAL A 116 13.65 37.13 10.40
N ALA A 117 13.43 38.44 10.42
CA ALA A 117 14.01 39.35 11.39
C ALA A 117 12.95 39.70 12.44
N GLU A 118 13.08 39.05 13.60
CA GLU A 118 12.84 39.55 14.95
C GLU A 118 11.94 40.79 15.12
N ILE A 119 10.65 40.58 15.44
CA ILE A 119 9.81 41.58 16.11
C ILE A 119 8.95 40.85 17.16
N ALA A 120 9.07 41.31 18.42
CA ALA A 120 8.47 40.76 19.63
C ALA A 120 6.92 40.67 19.61
N PRO A 121 6.29 39.77 20.39
CA PRO A 121 4.84 39.59 20.36
C PRO A 121 4.15 40.70 21.17
N SER A 122 3.32 41.50 20.51
CA SER A 122 2.33 42.35 21.19
C SER A 122 1.04 41.56 21.48
N PRO A 123 0.27 41.87 22.53
CA PRO A 123 -0.84 41.05 23.00
C PRO A 123 -2.00 41.08 22.00
N GLN A 124 -2.41 39.91 21.50
CA GLN A 124 -3.54 39.78 20.58
C GLN A 124 -4.87 39.93 21.33
N GLN A 125 -5.71 40.87 20.87
CA GLN A 125 -7.14 40.89 21.20
C GLN A 125 -7.84 39.64 20.66
N PRO A 126 -8.91 39.12 21.30
CA PRO A 126 -9.60 37.92 20.85
C PRO A 126 -10.26 38.15 19.49
N GLN A 127 -9.70 37.56 18.43
CA GLN A 127 -10.34 37.56 17.12
C GLN A 127 -11.60 36.68 17.16
N GLN A 128 -12.76 37.29 16.90
CA GLN A 128 -14.03 36.60 16.73
C GLN A 128 -13.89 35.53 15.64
N ARG A 129 -14.16 34.28 16.02
CA ARG A 129 -14.17 33.13 15.13
C ARG A 129 -15.40 33.26 14.20
N SER A 130 -15.18 33.62 12.94
CA SER A 130 -16.22 33.46 11.92
C SER A 130 -16.30 31.99 11.52
N GLU A 131 -17.48 31.41 11.68
CA GLU A 131 -17.80 30.02 11.33
C GLU A 131 -17.45 29.73 9.85
N PRO A 132 -16.92 28.54 9.52
CA PRO A 132 -16.64 28.18 8.14
C PRO A 132 -17.95 27.96 7.38
N VAL A 133 -18.23 28.79 6.37
CA VAL A 133 -19.28 28.54 5.38
C VAL A 133 -18.90 27.28 4.58
N SER A 134 -19.46 26.15 5.01
CA SER A 134 -19.23 24.82 4.43
C SER A 134 -19.63 24.80 2.94
N ARG A 135 -18.70 24.56 2.01
CA ARG A 135 -18.98 24.50 0.55
C ARG A 135 -19.82 23.28 0.08
N ALA A 136 -20.45 22.55 1.00
CA ALA A 136 -21.12 21.28 0.71
C ALA A 136 -22.55 21.41 0.14
N HIS A 137 -23.13 22.61 0.05
CA HIS A 137 -24.53 22.80 -0.38
C HIS A 137 -24.76 23.10 -1.88
N LEU A 138 -23.73 23.02 -2.74
CA LEU A 138 -23.85 23.37 -4.17
C LEU A 138 -23.94 22.18 -5.15
N ARG A 139 -24.23 20.97 -4.68
CA ARG A 139 -24.43 19.79 -5.57
C ARG A 139 -25.64 18.95 -5.21
N VAL A 140 -26.80 19.58 -5.06
CA VAL A 140 -28.07 18.90 -5.29
C VAL A 140 -28.97 19.90 -6.01
N ILE A 141 -29.65 19.45 -7.06
CA ILE A 141 -30.61 20.19 -7.91
C ILE A 141 -29.98 21.02 -9.04
N GLN A 142 -29.65 20.35 -10.16
CA GLN A 142 -30.01 20.88 -11.47
C GLN A 142 -30.71 19.78 -12.28
N PRO A 143 -31.92 20.02 -12.81
CA PRO A 143 -32.64 19.02 -13.61
C PRO A 143 -31.95 18.81 -14.96
N ARG A 144 -31.86 17.54 -15.34
CA ARG A 144 -31.37 17.03 -16.63
C ARG A 144 -32.16 17.68 -17.77
N ARG A 145 -31.56 18.64 -18.49
CA ARG A 145 -32.15 19.19 -19.73
C ARG A 145 -32.15 18.09 -20.80
N ALA A 146 -33.35 17.69 -21.19
CA ALA A 146 -33.61 16.85 -22.34
C ALA A 146 -33.35 17.62 -23.64
N GLY A 147 -32.72 16.98 -24.63
CA GLY A 147 -32.76 17.44 -26.02
C GLY A 147 -31.51 17.18 -26.85
N ALA A 148 -31.37 15.96 -27.38
CA ALA A 148 -30.82 15.75 -28.72
C ALA A 148 -31.64 14.63 -29.39
N ARG A 149 -32.60 15.04 -30.23
CA ARG A 149 -33.39 14.18 -31.12
C ARG A 149 -32.47 13.72 -32.25
N TRP A 150 -32.28 12.41 -32.39
CA TRP A 150 -31.98 11.82 -33.70
C TRP A 150 -33.24 11.09 -34.14
N GLY A 151 -33.94 11.67 -35.11
CA GLY A 151 -35.15 11.10 -35.69
C GLY A 151 -34.95 10.79 -37.17
N GLY A 152 -35.48 9.63 -37.57
CA GLY A 152 -35.80 9.23 -38.96
C GLY A 152 -34.65 8.54 -39.68
N GLY A 153 -34.72 7.29 -40.15
CA GLY A 153 -35.87 6.45 -40.46
C GLY A 153 -36.15 6.40 -41.97
N ALA A 154 -36.63 5.24 -42.42
CA ALA A 154 -37.15 4.90 -43.75
C ALA A 154 -36.09 4.42 -44.77
N LEU A 155 -36.26 3.32 -45.51
CA LEU A 155 -37.43 2.49 -45.83
C LEU A 155 -37.03 1.01 -45.89
#